data_AF-A0A7C1WRZ8-F1
#
_entry.id   AF-A0A7C1WRZ8-F1
#
_cell.length_a   1.000
_cell.length_b   1.000
_cell.length_c   1.000
_cell.angle_alpha   90.00
_cell.angle_beta   90.00
_cell.angle_gamma   90.00
#
_symmetry.space_group_name_H-M   'P 1'
#
loop_
_entity.id
_entity.type
_entity.pdbx_description
1 polymer ?
#
loop_
_entity_poly.entity_id
_entity_poly.type
_entity_poly.pdbx_seq_one_letter_code
_entity_poly.pdbx_strand_id
1 'polypeptide(L)'
;MSKIDDLISKSQEITFRGEKFVLKSGFTVEEIPAIQMAFGQEDQTVRAEGMKKLVKVIVKRIYPEASESQISKIDAKYLPDLLEVFFQLDSSTKKDKVEVKEILDKK
;
A
#
# COMPACT_ATOMS: atom_id res chain seq x y z
N MET A 1 22.75 18.06 -8.16
CA MET A 1 21.41 17.53 -7.81
C MET A 1 20.40 18.63 -8.12
N SER A 2 19.29 18.27 -8.75
CA SER A 2 18.22 19.19 -9.09
C SER A 2 17.40 19.49 -7.83
N LYS A 3 16.84 20.69 -7.69
CA LYS A 3 15.97 21.05 -6.54
C LYS A 3 14.74 20.14 -6.40
N ILE A 4 14.39 19.40 -7.45
CA ILE A 4 13.29 18.43 -7.42
C ILE A 4 13.66 17.15 -6.67
N ASP A 5 14.95 16.82 -6.55
CA ASP A 5 15.42 15.61 -5.88
C ASP A 5 15.07 15.61 -4.38
N ASP A 6 14.92 16.81 -3.78
CA ASP A 6 14.50 17.00 -2.39
C ASP A 6 13.03 16.59 -2.15
N LEU A 7 12.21 16.55 -3.20
CA LEU A 7 10.79 16.17 -3.15
C LEU A 7 10.56 14.69 -3.46
N ILE A 8 11.60 13.97 -3.88
CA ILE A 8 11.53 12.55 -4.21
C ILE A 8 11.99 11.78 -2.96
N SER A 9 11.09 10.95 -2.41
CA SER A 9 11.45 10.10 -1.28
C SER A 9 12.65 9.24 -1.60
N LYS A 10 13.60 9.14 -0.67
CA LYS A 10 14.72 8.20 -0.77
C LYS A 10 14.20 6.77 -0.78
N SER A 11 15.04 5.86 -1.28
CA SER A 11 14.78 4.43 -1.22
C SER A 11 14.59 4.00 0.24
N GLN A 12 13.63 3.12 0.48
CA GLN A 12 13.37 2.58 1.81
C GLN A 12 13.37 1.05 1.79
N GLU A 13 13.89 0.48 2.87
CA GLU A 13 13.77 -0.95 3.14
C GLU A 13 12.44 -1.21 3.82
N ILE A 14 11.65 -2.13 3.26
CA ILE A 14 10.42 -2.64 3.86
C ILE A 14 10.61 -4.12 4.19
N THR A 15 9.81 -4.62 5.11
CA THR A 15 9.69 -6.05 5.39
C THR A 15 8.33 -6.55 4.93
N PHE A 16 8.32 -7.62 4.14
CA PHE A 16 7.12 -8.34 3.74
C PHE A 16 7.34 -9.83 3.98
N ARG A 17 6.57 -10.42 4.90
CA ARG A 17 6.62 -11.84 5.27
C ARG A 17 8.02 -12.36 5.66
N GLY A 18 8.80 -11.50 6.34
CA GLY A 18 10.16 -11.82 6.78
C GLY A 18 11.25 -11.60 5.73
N GLU A 19 10.88 -11.24 4.51
CA GLU A 19 11.80 -10.83 3.45
C GLU A 19 11.92 -9.31 3.38
N LYS A 20 13.13 -8.82 3.09
CA LYS A 20 13.41 -7.39 2.95
C LYS A 20 13.36 -6.99 1.48
N PHE A 21 12.60 -5.94 1.17
CA PHE A 21 12.53 -5.36 -0.16
C PHE A 21 12.98 -3.90 -0.11
N VAL A 22 13.74 -3.46 -1.12
CA VAL A 22 14.11 -2.06 -1.28
C VAL A 22 13.15 -1.42 -2.27
N LEU A 23 12.27 -0.56 -1.78
CA LEU A 23 11.38 0.23 -2.63
C LEU A 23 12.03 1.58 -2.94
N LYS A 24 11.97 1.98 -4.20
CA LYS A 24 12.72 3.16 -4.72
C LYS A 24 12.14 4.49 -4.25
N SER A 25 10.88 4.54 -3.81
CA SER A 25 10.20 5.75 -3.33
C SER A 25 8.97 5.39 -2.49
N GLY A 26 8.49 6.36 -1.71
CA GLY A 26 7.19 6.33 -1.04
C GLY A 26 6.02 6.44 -2.03
N PHE A 27 4.82 6.68 -1.52
CA PHE A 27 3.66 7.00 -2.38
C PHE A 27 3.83 8.39 -3.00
N THR A 28 3.50 8.50 -4.28
CA THR A 28 3.55 9.72 -5.07
C THR A 28 2.16 10.35 -5.16
N VAL A 29 2.10 11.57 -5.70
CA VAL A 29 0.84 12.29 -5.92
C VAL A 29 -0.14 11.53 -6.84
N GLU A 30 0.34 10.66 -7.71
CA GLU A 30 -0.50 9.86 -8.62
C GLU A 30 -1.32 8.79 -7.89
N GLU A 31 -0.88 8.39 -6.69
CA GLU A 31 -1.49 7.29 -5.93
C GLU A 31 -2.48 7.78 -4.87
N ILE A 32 -2.56 9.10 -4.63
CA ILE A 32 -3.51 9.73 -3.70
C ILE A 32 -4.96 9.29 -3.93
N PRO A 33 -5.48 9.22 -5.18
CA PRO A 33 -6.86 8.79 -5.39
C PRO A 33 -7.14 7.37 -4.88
N ALA A 34 -6.20 6.43 -5.08
CA ALA A 34 -6.36 5.05 -4.60
C ALA A 34 -6.36 4.99 -3.06
N ILE A 35 -5.50 5.79 -2.42
CA ILE A 35 -5.43 5.91 -0.95
C ILE A 35 -6.71 6.50 -0.38
N GLN A 36 -7.20 7.60 -0.96
CA GLN A 36 -8.44 8.25 -0.54
C GLN A 36 -9.67 7.36 -0.74
N MET A 37 -9.72 6.59 -1.84
CA MET A 37 -10.78 5.59 -2.02
C MET A 37 -10.69 4.49 -0.95
N ALA A 38 -9.49 4.03 -0.60
CA ALA A 38 -9.29 2.94 0.36
C ALA A 38 -9.59 3.31 1.82
N PHE A 39 -9.37 4.57 2.22
CA PHE A 39 -9.47 4.98 3.63
C PHE A 39 -10.41 6.16 3.90
N GLY A 40 -10.70 7.00 2.91
CA GLY A 40 -11.47 8.23 3.08
C GLY A 40 -12.96 8.12 2.77
N GLN A 41 -13.47 6.91 2.47
CA GLN A 41 -14.85 6.70 2.02
C GLN A 41 -15.64 5.91 3.06
N GLU A 42 -16.87 6.35 3.36
CA GLU A 42 -17.81 5.63 4.23
C GLU A 42 -18.51 4.46 3.51
N ASP A 43 -18.70 4.59 2.19
CA ASP A 43 -19.29 3.54 1.36
C ASP A 43 -18.36 2.32 1.29
N GLN A 44 -18.85 1.16 1.74
CA GLN A 44 -18.08 -0.08 1.80
C GLN A 44 -17.67 -0.61 0.42
N THR A 45 -18.48 -0.37 -0.62
CA THR A 45 -18.21 -0.82 -1.99
C THR A 45 -17.08 0.01 -2.60
N VAL A 46 -17.15 1.34 -2.44
CA VAL A 46 -16.10 2.25 -2.91
C VAL A 46 -14.80 1.97 -2.15
N ARG A 47 -14.89 1.73 -0.84
CA ARG A 47 -13.74 1.35 -0.01
C ARG A 47 -13.10 0.06 -0.47
N ALA A 48 -13.88 -0.97 -0.78
CA ALA A 48 -13.37 -2.24 -1.28
C ALA A 48 -12.67 -2.09 -2.65
N GLU A 49 -13.21 -1.24 -3.53
CA GLU A 49 -12.56 -0.93 -4.81
C GLU A 49 -11.24 -0.17 -4.62
N GLY A 50 -11.22 0.82 -3.72
CA GLY A 50 -10.01 1.54 -3.33
C GLY A 50 -8.95 0.60 -2.77
N MET A 51 -9.35 -0.30 -1.86
CA MET A 51 -8.49 -1.32 -1.28
C MET A 51 -7.87 -2.22 -2.35
N LYS A 52 -8.68 -2.67 -3.32
CA LYS A 52 -8.20 -3.45 -4.47
C LYS A 52 -7.15 -2.69 -5.28
N LYS A 53 -7.39 -1.41 -5.60
CA LYS A 53 -6.43 -0.57 -6.34
C LYS A 53 -5.13 -0.39 -5.56
N LEU A 54 -5.22 -0.08 -4.27
CA LEU A 54 -4.07 0.12 -3.40
C LEU A 54 -3.20 -1.13 -3.31
N VAL A 55 -3.82 -2.30 -3.13
CA VAL A 55 -3.13 -3.59 -3.08
C VAL A 55 -2.39 -3.87 -4.39
N LYS A 56 -3.01 -3.60 -5.55
CA LYS A 56 -2.34 -3.75 -6.84
C LYS A 56 -1.08 -2.90 -6.94
N VAL A 57 -1.14 -1.64 -6.49
CA VAL A 57 0.02 -0.73 -6.49
C VAL A 57 1.15 -1.30 -5.62
N ILE A 58 0.82 -1.77 -4.40
CA ILE A 58 1.79 -2.33 -3.47
C ILE A 58 2.45 -3.59 -4.05
N VAL A 59 1.65 -4.49 -4.61
CA VAL A 59 2.15 -5.73 -5.22
C VAL A 59 3.07 -5.42 -6.40
N LYS A 60 2.69 -4.46 -7.26
CA LYS A 60 3.53 -4.06 -8.40
C LYS A 60 4.84 -3.43 -7.97
N ARG A 61 4.88 -2.77 -6.81
CA ARG A 61 6.10 -2.22 -6.22
C ARG A 61 7.03 -3.32 -5.67
N ILE A 62 6.47 -4.33 -5.00
CA ILE A 62 7.24 -5.48 -4.46
C ILE A 62 7.70 -6.40 -5.60
N TYR A 63 6.82 -6.65 -6.58
CA TYR A 63 7.02 -7.54 -7.71
C TYR A 63 6.78 -6.79 -9.04
N PRO A 64 7.74 -5.98 -9.51
CA PRO A 64 7.57 -5.16 -10.72
C PRO A 64 7.31 -5.99 -11.99
N GLU A 65 7.81 -7.22 -12.03
CA GLU A 65 7.61 -8.14 -13.16
C GLU A 65 6.26 -8.88 -13.12
N ALA A 66 5.46 -8.72 -12.05
CA ALA A 66 4.15 -9.38 -11.97
C ALA A 66 3.18 -8.82 -13.01
N SER A 67 2.55 -9.70 -13.78
CA SER A 67 1.49 -9.34 -14.73
C SER A 67 0.17 -9.05 -14.00
N GLU A 68 -0.72 -8.25 -14.63
CA GLU A 68 -2.06 -7.99 -14.10
C GLU A 68 -2.85 -9.27 -13.79
N SER A 69 -2.64 -10.33 -14.58
CA SER A 69 -3.28 -11.64 -14.37
C SER A 69 -2.77 -12.40 -13.15
N GLN A 70 -1.54 -12.14 -12.71
CA GLN A 70 -1.00 -12.70 -11.48
C GLN A 70 -1.48 -11.87 -10.28
N ILE A 71 -1.47 -10.55 -10.41
CA ILE A 71 -1.93 -9.63 -9.36
C ILE A 71 -3.42 -9.86 -9.03
N SER A 72 -4.26 -10.14 -10.03
CA SER A 72 -5.69 -10.40 -9.83
C SER A 72 -6.00 -11.70 -9.09
N LYS A 73 -5.02 -12.61 -8.95
CA LYS A 73 -5.16 -13.91 -8.28
C LYS A 73 -4.63 -13.92 -6.85
N ILE A 74 -4.25 -12.76 -6.32
CA ILE A 74 -3.74 -12.66 -4.96
C ILE A 74 -4.85 -13.02 -3.97
N ASP A 75 -4.50 -13.93 -3.07
CA ASP A 75 -5.39 -14.41 -2.02
C ASP A 75 -5.63 -13.30 -0.99
N ALA A 76 -6.89 -13.08 -0.63
CA ALA A 76 -7.30 -12.07 0.34
C ALA A 76 -6.65 -12.26 1.73
N LYS A 77 -6.16 -13.46 2.06
CA LYS A 77 -5.42 -13.68 3.31
C LYS A 77 -4.12 -12.86 3.43
N TYR A 78 -3.56 -12.42 2.30
CA TYR A 78 -2.35 -11.59 2.28
C TYR A 78 -2.64 -10.09 2.39
N LEU A 79 -3.91 -9.69 2.42
CA LEU A 79 -4.31 -8.29 2.53
C LEU A 79 -3.71 -7.58 3.75
N PRO A 80 -3.68 -8.18 4.97
CA PRO A 80 -3.07 -7.54 6.13
C PRO A 80 -1.56 -7.28 5.96
N ASP A 81 -0.82 -8.26 5.44
CA ASP A 81 0.63 -8.14 5.19
C ASP A 81 0.92 -7.06 4.13
N LEU A 82 0.11 -7.00 3.07
CA LEU A 82 0.23 -6.00 2.01
C LEU A 82 -0.10 -4.60 2.53
N LEU A 83 -1.09 -4.47 3.41
CA LEU A 83 -1.39 -3.19 4.08
C LEU A 83 -0.32 -2.78 5.09
N GLU A 84 0.37 -3.72 5.72
CA GLU A 84 1.52 -3.38 6.54
C GLU A 84 2.63 -2.71 5.72
N VAL A 85 2.82 -3.13 4.46
CA VAL A 85 3.74 -2.47 3.53
C VAL A 85 3.31 -1.03 3.23
N PHE A 86 2.01 -0.77 3.09
CA PHE A 86 1.49 0.60 2.96
C PHE A 86 1.94 1.49 4.13
N PHE A 87 1.73 1.05 5.37
CA PHE A 87 2.11 1.84 6.54
C PHE A 87 3.63 1.99 6.72
N GLN A 88 4.42 1.02 6.26
CA GLN A 88 5.87 1.15 6.22
C GLN A 88 6.32 2.21 5.21
N LEU A 89 5.59 2.40 4.10
CA LEU A 89 5.86 3.41 3.06
C LEU A 89 5.40 4.81 3.45
N ASP A 90 4.25 4.91 4.10
CA ASP A 90 3.67 6.18 4.51
C ASP A 90 4.26 6.69 5.85
N SER A 91 5.20 5.94 6.44
CA SER A 91 5.78 6.23 7.77
C SER A 91 4.71 6.45 8.85
N SER A 92 3.54 5.83 8.67
CA SER A 92 2.38 6.05 9.52
C SER A 92 2.65 5.53 10.94
N THR A 93 2.14 6.24 11.93
CA THR A 93 2.40 5.92 13.33
C THR A 93 1.64 4.67 13.76
N LYS A 94 2.05 4.04 14.86
CA LYS A 94 1.37 2.83 15.43
C LYS A 94 -0.15 3.01 15.59
N LYS A 95 -0.65 4.23 15.72
CA LYS A 95 -2.07 4.55 15.89
C LYS A 95 -2.87 4.28 14.61
N ASP A 96 -2.34 4.68 13.45
CA ASP A 96 -2.96 4.49 12.13
C ASP A 96 -3.06 2.99 11.78
N LYS A 97 -2.09 2.20 12.24
CA LYS A 97 -2.07 0.73 12.10
C LYS A 97 -3.19 0.02 12.88
N VAL A 98 -3.60 0.56 14.03
CA VAL A 98 -4.63 -0.05 14.89
C VAL A 98 -6.01 0.16 14.28
N GLU A 99 -6.30 1.36 13.79
CA GLU A 99 -7.60 1.71 13.24
C GLU A 99 -7.94 0.89 11.99
N VAL A 100 -6.96 0.65 11.11
CA VAL A 100 -7.17 -0.20 9.93
C VAL A 100 -7.28 -1.68 10.29
N LYS A 101 -6.54 -2.16 11.30
CA LYS A 101 -6.69 -3.54 11.78
C LYS A 101 -8.09 -3.78 12.36
N GLU A 102 -8.63 -2.81 13.11
CA GLU A 102 -10.01 -2.86 13.61
C GLU A 102 -11.05 -2.82 12.49
N ILE A 103 -10.81 -2.08 11.40
CA ILE A 103 -11.68 -2.08 10.22
C ILE A 103 -11.67 -3.43 9.50
N LEU A 104 -10.53 -4.12 9.46
CA LEU A 104 -10.39 -5.44 8.82
C LEU A 104 -10.93 -6.59 9.68
N ASP A 105 -10.81 -6.48 11.01
CA ASP A 105 -11.27 -7.49 11.96
C ASP A 105 -12.78 -7.40 12.24
N LYS A 106 -13.44 -6.28 11.91
CA LYS A 106 -14.90 -6.16 11.91
C LYS A 106 -15.50 -6.92 10.72
N LYS A 107 -15.65 -8.24 10.89
CA LYS A 107 -16.55 -9.09 10.11
C LYS A 107 -18.00 -8.96 10.57
#